data_AF-A0A2L2WT89-F1
#
_entry.id   AF-A0A2L2WT89-F1
#
_cell.length_a   1.000
_cell.length_b   1.000
_cell.length_c   1.000
_cell.angle_alpha   90.00
_cell.angle_beta   90.00
_cell.angle_gamma   90.00
#
_symmetry.space_group_name_H-M   'P 1'
#
loop_
_entity.id
_entity.type
_entity.pdbx_description
1 polymer ?
#
loop_
_entity_poly.entity_id
_entity_poly.type
_entity_poly.pdbx_seq_one_letter_code
_entity_poly.pdbx_strand_id
1 'polypeptide(L)'
;YGLWADHEQASHHGVFMMNRERPGELDFMLQKPSTDEQARLMPTHFALMDIGVWLLSDKAVMKLMEKCSNIRQYGHSGEAFSITQYYDLYSQFGCALGNSPSRPDENLSGLKVAVIPLQGGEFYHFGTASEMISSTYAIQNLVKDQRFIIQKGVKRQPAIFTQNALIANPPAEGNAFVWVENAFLGEGWHYSSRNIITGIPKNDWNITLPESVCVDVTPVGEADYAVRVYGYDDAFRGDICDTGTLFLGVPVKEWMAQRGILPEDLRRLDDLQAASLFPVTADKAEMERLVKWFFAEEPEMEDTELWRSLRRLSADEISVYANLCRLFDQRRELSGLTLPLVAKNWTRSVFYQVNLKDMAQKFADDRLSLPAALPDDAALMTRIHDAMFRSEMLRDRDAVASAGYEAQAFELLRDGLTGNVLCHRCAPRMTTYADQIVWGRSSVRIDLAGGWTDTPPYSLMAGGNVVNMAIELNGQPPLQVYVKPCKEPVVICRSIDLGAMERIETYEELRLFNKVGSPFSIPKAALALAGFMPGFSEEKFPSLRRQLKAFGCGIEITLLSAIPAGSGLGTSSILAATVLGALSDFCGLGWDKNEVSNRTLVLEQM
;
A
#
# COMPACT_ATOMS: atom_id res chain seq x y z
N TYR A 1 7.04 -19.25 -13.27
CA TYR A 1 7.85 -18.67 -12.18
C TYR A 1 7.74 -19.59 -10.99
N GLY A 2 8.81 -19.75 -10.21
CA GLY A 2 8.82 -20.68 -9.09
C GLY A 2 9.13 -20.01 -7.75
N LEU A 3 8.61 -20.58 -6.67
CA LEU A 3 8.92 -20.17 -5.30
C LEU A 3 9.57 -21.32 -4.54
N TRP A 4 10.53 -20.99 -3.66
CA TRP A 4 11.02 -21.93 -2.67
C TRP A 4 9.96 -22.10 -1.58
N ALA A 5 9.47 -23.32 -1.40
CA ALA A 5 8.48 -23.67 -0.40
C ALA A 5 8.96 -24.91 0.38
N ASP A 6 8.39 -25.14 1.55
CA ASP A 6 8.61 -26.40 2.25
C ASP A 6 7.93 -27.57 1.50
N HIS A 7 8.30 -28.79 1.88
CA HIS A 7 7.83 -30.01 1.20
C HIS A 7 6.31 -30.22 1.33
N GLU A 8 5.74 -29.81 2.45
CA GLU A 8 4.32 -29.99 2.75
C GLU A 8 3.49 -29.05 1.88
N GLN A 9 3.85 -27.77 1.81
CA GLN A 9 3.28 -26.78 0.91
C GLN A 9 3.41 -27.22 -0.54
N ALA A 10 4.60 -27.61 -0.98
CA ALA A 10 4.84 -28.05 -2.35
C ALA A 10 3.98 -29.28 -2.74
N SER A 11 3.61 -30.14 -1.78
CA SER A 11 2.80 -31.33 -2.04
C SER A 11 1.35 -31.02 -2.45
N HIS A 12 0.88 -29.80 -2.20
CA HIS A 12 -0.46 -29.35 -2.58
C HIS A 12 -0.52 -28.65 -3.95
N HIS A 13 0.64 -28.39 -4.58
CA HIS A 13 0.76 -27.58 -5.79
C HIS A 13 1.57 -28.27 -6.90
N GLY A 14 1.67 -27.61 -8.05
CA GLY A 14 2.61 -28.00 -9.10
C GLY A 14 4.05 -27.67 -8.69
N VAL A 15 4.99 -28.56 -8.99
CA VAL A 15 6.40 -28.43 -8.61
C VAL A 15 7.28 -28.60 -9.85
N PHE A 16 8.07 -27.57 -10.15
CA PHE A 16 9.12 -27.61 -11.15
C PHE A 16 10.35 -28.30 -10.58
N MET A 17 10.84 -29.30 -11.31
CA MET A 17 12.08 -30.01 -11.00
C MET A 17 13.15 -29.54 -11.99
N MET A 18 14.23 -28.97 -11.45
CA MET A 18 15.35 -28.45 -12.22
C MET A 18 16.59 -29.23 -11.86
N ASN A 19 17.30 -29.75 -12.85
CA ASN A 19 18.54 -30.47 -12.62
C ASN A 19 19.57 -29.52 -11.96
N ARG A 20 20.27 -29.98 -10.91
CA ARG A 20 21.27 -29.16 -10.20
C ARG A 20 22.41 -28.68 -11.10
N GLU A 21 22.72 -29.39 -12.18
CA GLU A 21 23.73 -28.98 -13.17
C GLU A 21 23.22 -27.88 -14.12
N ARG A 22 21.89 -27.74 -14.26
CA ARG A 22 21.22 -26.77 -15.16
C ARG A 22 20.01 -26.11 -14.46
N PRO A 23 20.22 -25.30 -13.42
CA PRO A 23 19.15 -24.79 -12.55
C PRO A 23 18.23 -23.74 -13.21
N GLY A 24 18.48 -23.31 -14.44
CA GLY A 24 17.64 -22.35 -15.17
C GLY A 24 16.65 -22.99 -16.15
N GLU A 25 16.76 -24.31 -16.37
CA GLU A 25 15.92 -25.06 -17.32
C GLU A 25 14.98 -25.99 -16.55
N LEU A 26 13.77 -26.15 -17.06
CA LEU A 26 12.86 -27.17 -16.53
C LEU A 26 13.35 -28.55 -17.00
N ASP A 27 13.62 -29.46 -16.06
CA ASP A 27 13.79 -30.87 -16.43
C ASP A 27 12.42 -31.51 -16.60
N PHE A 28 11.56 -31.42 -15.58
CA PHE A 28 10.15 -31.83 -15.63
C PHE A 28 9.32 -31.17 -14.53
N MET A 29 8.00 -31.24 -14.67
CA MET A 29 7.05 -30.80 -13.64
C MET A 29 6.32 -32.00 -13.03
N LEU A 30 6.04 -31.92 -11.73
CA LEU A 30 5.17 -32.85 -11.00
C LEU A 30 3.94 -32.10 -10.49
N GLN A 31 2.77 -32.72 -10.55
CA GLN A 31 1.54 -32.15 -10.01
C GLN A 31 1.19 -32.81 -8.68
N LYS A 32 1.25 -32.04 -7.59
CA LYS A 32 0.98 -32.50 -6.21
C LYS A 32 1.83 -33.71 -5.79
N PRO A 33 3.17 -33.64 -5.90
CA PRO A 33 4.04 -34.76 -5.55
C PRO A 33 4.04 -35.00 -4.04
N SER A 34 4.05 -36.27 -3.65
CA SER A 34 4.18 -36.63 -2.23
C SER A 34 5.51 -36.15 -1.64
N THR A 35 5.56 -35.93 -0.32
CA THR A 35 6.79 -35.53 0.38
C THR A 35 7.92 -36.55 0.18
N ASP A 36 7.59 -37.84 0.13
CA ASP A 36 8.54 -38.93 -0.15
C ASP A 36 9.12 -38.86 -1.57
N GLU A 37 8.28 -38.56 -2.57
CA GLU A 37 8.71 -38.40 -3.95
C GLU A 37 9.65 -37.20 -4.10
N GLN A 38 9.30 -36.08 -3.46
CA GLN A 38 10.16 -34.89 -3.43
C GLN A 38 11.52 -35.21 -2.79
N ALA A 39 11.52 -35.88 -1.62
CA ALA A 39 12.74 -36.24 -0.89
C ALA A 39 13.68 -37.13 -1.73
N ARG A 40 13.15 -38.05 -2.54
CA ARG A 40 13.94 -38.89 -3.45
C ARG A 40 14.65 -38.10 -4.55
N LEU A 41 14.05 -37.00 -5.01
CA LEU A 41 14.57 -36.19 -6.12
C LEU A 41 15.49 -35.04 -5.67
N MET A 42 15.44 -34.65 -4.40
CA MET A 42 16.29 -33.59 -3.83
C MET A 42 17.80 -33.73 -4.08
N PRO A 43 18.41 -34.94 -4.07
CA PRO A 43 19.86 -35.06 -4.30
C PRO A 43 20.29 -34.59 -5.68
N THR A 44 19.42 -34.74 -6.69
CA THR A 44 19.72 -34.46 -8.10
C THR A 44 19.04 -33.21 -8.62
N HIS A 45 17.94 -32.78 -8.01
CA HIS A 45 17.11 -31.67 -8.49
C HIS A 45 16.87 -30.60 -7.41
N PHE A 46 16.66 -29.38 -7.87
CA PHE A 46 15.99 -28.34 -7.12
C PHE A 46 14.48 -28.42 -7.39
N ALA A 47 13.68 -28.26 -6.35
CA ALA A 47 12.23 -28.21 -6.41
C ALA A 47 11.76 -26.77 -6.19
N LEU A 48 10.97 -26.25 -7.14
CA LEU A 48 10.32 -24.94 -7.03
C LEU A 48 8.82 -25.11 -7.18
N MET A 49 8.05 -24.60 -6.22
CA MET A 49 6.60 -24.58 -6.30
C MET A 49 6.15 -23.57 -7.36
N ASP A 50 5.27 -23.99 -8.27
CA ASP A 50 4.67 -23.10 -9.25
C ASP A 50 3.69 -22.12 -8.59
N ILE A 51 3.70 -20.88 -9.06
CA ILE A 51 2.81 -19.81 -8.58
C ILE A 51 1.65 -19.52 -9.54
N GLY A 52 1.50 -20.29 -10.63
CA GLY A 52 0.38 -20.16 -11.56
C GLY A 52 0.50 -19.01 -12.57
N VAL A 53 1.69 -18.41 -12.72
CA VAL A 53 1.95 -17.35 -13.72
C VAL A 53 2.97 -17.82 -14.74
N TRP A 54 2.52 -18.05 -15.97
CA TRP A 54 3.34 -18.62 -17.06
C TRP A 54 3.39 -17.63 -18.23
N LEU A 55 4.60 -17.37 -18.74
CA LEU A 55 4.79 -16.58 -19.95
C LEU A 55 4.93 -17.54 -21.13
N LEU A 56 4.03 -17.42 -22.10
CA LEU A 56 3.98 -18.29 -23.26
C LEU A 56 4.39 -17.50 -24.51
N SER A 57 5.26 -18.11 -25.32
CA SER A 57 5.56 -17.58 -26.66
C SER A 57 4.41 -17.84 -27.62
N ASP A 58 4.36 -17.09 -28.74
CA ASP A 58 3.38 -17.33 -29.80
C ASP A 58 3.35 -18.80 -30.24
N LYS A 59 4.53 -19.44 -30.33
CA LYS A 59 4.64 -20.87 -30.64
C LYS A 59 3.92 -21.75 -29.61
N ALA A 60 4.09 -21.47 -28.31
CA ALA A 60 3.43 -22.23 -27.25
C ALA A 60 1.92 -22.01 -27.25
N VAL A 61 1.46 -20.78 -27.48
CA VAL A 61 0.03 -20.45 -27.60
C VAL A 61 -0.59 -21.18 -28.78
N MET A 62 0.05 -21.17 -29.96
CA MET A 62 -0.41 -21.90 -31.13
C MET A 62 -0.52 -23.41 -30.86
N LYS A 63 0.45 -23.99 -30.15
CA LYS A 63 0.39 -25.41 -29.75
C LYS A 63 -0.74 -25.72 -28.77
N LEU A 64 -1.03 -24.81 -27.83
CA LEU A 64 -2.21 -24.94 -26.96
C LEU A 64 -3.51 -24.84 -27.77
N MET A 65 -3.60 -23.91 -28.72
CA MET A 65 -4.76 -23.77 -29.60
C MET A 65 -4.98 -25.03 -30.45
N GLU A 66 -3.91 -25.63 -31.00
CA GLU A 66 -3.96 -26.92 -31.70
C GLU A 66 -4.48 -28.06 -30.81
N LYS A 67 -4.21 -28.03 -29.50
CA LYS A 67 -4.68 -29.03 -28.53
C LYS A 67 -6.13 -28.80 -28.10
N CYS A 68 -6.55 -27.54 -28.01
CA CYS A 68 -7.87 -27.16 -27.51
C CYS A 68 -8.92 -27.03 -28.61
N SER A 69 -8.52 -27.02 -29.89
CA SER A 69 -9.41 -26.81 -31.04
C SER A 69 -9.16 -27.81 -32.17
N ASN A 70 -10.19 -28.05 -32.99
CA ASN A 70 -10.10 -28.92 -34.18
C ASN A 70 -9.62 -28.19 -35.45
N ILE A 71 -9.20 -26.92 -35.36
CA ILE A 71 -8.87 -26.11 -36.55
C ILE A 71 -7.41 -26.30 -36.95
N ARG A 72 -7.18 -26.85 -38.14
CA ARG A 72 -5.84 -27.12 -38.71
C ARG A 72 -5.34 -26.05 -39.69
N GLN A 73 -6.12 -25.02 -40.02
CA GLN A 73 -5.73 -23.95 -40.95
C GLN A 73 -6.29 -22.59 -40.54
N TYR A 74 -5.42 -21.58 -40.43
CA TYR A 74 -5.80 -20.18 -40.31
C TYR A 74 -6.15 -19.63 -41.70
N GLY A 75 -7.43 -19.58 -42.04
CA GLY A 75 -7.94 -18.86 -43.20
C GLY A 75 -8.45 -17.48 -42.81
N HIS A 76 -8.18 -16.47 -43.64
CA HIS A 76 -8.61 -15.06 -43.48
C HIS A 76 -10.14 -14.83 -43.61
N SER A 77 -10.97 -15.75 -43.14
CA SER A 77 -12.43 -15.65 -43.24
C SER A 77 -13.09 -16.10 -41.96
N GLY A 78 -13.36 -15.15 -41.04
CA GLY A 78 -14.52 -15.07 -40.15
C GLY A 78 -15.05 -16.30 -39.38
N GLU A 79 -14.41 -17.45 -39.39
CA GLU A 79 -14.85 -18.65 -38.67
C GLU A 79 -14.53 -18.47 -37.19
N ALA A 80 -15.56 -18.55 -36.35
CA ALA A 80 -15.44 -18.40 -34.91
C ALA A 80 -14.58 -19.53 -34.33
N PHE A 81 -13.46 -19.18 -33.69
CA PHE A 81 -12.66 -20.11 -32.89
C PHE A 81 -13.55 -20.74 -31.81
N SER A 82 -13.64 -22.07 -31.80
CA SER A 82 -14.36 -22.82 -30.77
C SER A 82 -13.41 -23.77 -30.05
N ILE A 83 -13.39 -23.67 -28.72
CA ILE A 83 -12.67 -24.60 -27.84
C ILE A 83 -13.52 -25.87 -27.75
N THR A 84 -13.00 -26.98 -28.27
CA THR A 84 -13.72 -28.26 -28.35
C THR A 84 -13.26 -29.26 -27.31
N GLN A 85 -12.11 -29.02 -26.65
CA GLN A 85 -11.54 -29.90 -25.64
C GLN A 85 -10.99 -29.10 -24.46
N TYR A 86 -11.25 -29.60 -23.26
CA TYR A 86 -10.61 -29.12 -22.04
C TYR A 86 -9.18 -29.66 -21.97
N TYR A 87 -8.21 -28.78 -21.75
CA TYR A 87 -6.81 -29.14 -21.61
C TYR A 87 -6.23 -28.47 -20.35
N ASP A 88 -5.90 -29.29 -19.35
CA ASP A 88 -5.48 -28.80 -18.04
C ASP A 88 -4.01 -28.36 -18.07
N LEU A 89 -3.77 -27.10 -17.73
CA LEU A 89 -2.44 -26.53 -17.84
C LEU A 89 -1.43 -27.13 -16.86
N TYR A 90 -1.88 -27.57 -15.69
CA TYR A 90 -0.97 -28.04 -14.62
C TYR A 90 -0.62 -29.52 -14.77
N SER A 91 -1.64 -30.37 -14.84
CA SER A 91 -1.51 -31.84 -14.86
C SER A 91 -1.25 -32.43 -16.24
N GLN A 92 -1.52 -31.68 -17.33
CA GLN A 92 -1.27 -32.13 -18.69
C GLN A 92 -0.18 -31.27 -19.35
N PHE A 93 -0.42 -29.99 -19.59
CA PHE A 93 0.52 -29.14 -20.32
C PHE A 93 1.87 -29.01 -19.61
N GLY A 94 1.88 -28.63 -18.33
CA GLY A 94 3.10 -28.48 -17.54
C GLY A 94 3.91 -29.75 -17.42
N CYS A 95 3.23 -30.88 -17.16
CA CYS A 95 3.87 -32.19 -17.08
C CYS A 95 4.44 -32.67 -18.43
N ALA A 96 4.01 -32.10 -19.55
CA ALA A 96 4.53 -32.38 -20.90
C ALA A 96 5.70 -31.50 -21.31
N LEU A 97 6.08 -30.53 -20.47
CA LEU A 97 7.18 -29.61 -20.72
C LEU A 97 8.45 -30.02 -19.97
N GLY A 98 9.58 -29.55 -20.47
CA GLY A 98 10.90 -29.75 -19.90
C GLY A 98 11.79 -30.64 -20.75
N ASN A 99 13.02 -30.85 -20.30
CA ASN A 99 14.01 -31.68 -20.96
C ASN A 99 13.69 -33.19 -20.87
N SER A 100 13.06 -33.62 -19.76
CA SER A 100 12.70 -35.01 -19.47
C SER A 100 11.26 -35.10 -18.93
N PRO A 101 10.24 -34.67 -19.70
CA PRO A 101 8.88 -34.43 -19.20
C PRO A 101 8.26 -35.67 -18.53
N SER A 102 7.52 -35.46 -17.44
CA SER A 102 6.87 -36.53 -16.67
C SER A 102 5.69 -37.16 -17.43
N ARG A 103 5.07 -36.40 -18.35
CA ARG A 103 4.01 -36.85 -19.27
C ARG A 103 4.29 -36.34 -20.69
N PRO A 104 5.20 -36.98 -21.45
CA PRO A 104 5.65 -36.46 -22.74
C PRO A 104 4.51 -36.27 -23.76
N ASP A 105 4.58 -35.18 -24.52
CA ASP A 105 3.69 -34.87 -25.64
C ASP A 105 4.51 -34.42 -26.86
N GLU A 106 4.45 -35.20 -27.95
CA GLU A 106 5.25 -34.95 -29.16
C GLU A 106 5.00 -33.56 -29.76
N ASN A 107 3.76 -33.05 -29.68
CA ASN A 107 3.41 -31.73 -30.21
C ASN A 107 4.06 -30.58 -29.42
N LEU A 108 4.49 -30.85 -28.18
CA LEU A 108 5.06 -29.87 -27.25
C LEU A 108 6.57 -30.02 -27.08
N SER A 109 7.15 -31.14 -27.53
CA SER A 109 8.60 -31.45 -27.45
C SER A 109 9.53 -30.36 -27.99
N GLY A 110 9.05 -29.56 -28.95
CA GLY A 110 9.81 -28.44 -29.54
C GLY A 110 9.76 -27.14 -28.76
N LEU A 111 9.13 -27.10 -27.58
CA LEU A 111 9.07 -25.93 -26.70
C LEU A 111 10.24 -25.94 -25.71
N LYS A 112 10.87 -24.78 -25.53
CA LYS A 112 11.91 -24.59 -24.52
C LYS A 112 11.29 -23.91 -23.31
N VAL A 113 11.67 -24.34 -22.11
CA VAL A 113 11.16 -23.80 -20.86
C VAL A 113 12.30 -23.36 -19.96
N ALA A 114 12.21 -22.11 -19.50
CA ALA A 114 13.08 -21.56 -18.49
C ALA A 114 12.29 -21.35 -17.20
N VAL A 115 12.92 -21.61 -16.06
CA VAL A 115 12.33 -21.41 -14.73
C VAL A 115 13.06 -20.29 -14.03
N ILE A 116 12.31 -19.31 -13.53
CA ILE A 116 12.84 -18.17 -12.78
C ILE A 116 12.33 -18.26 -11.34
N PRO A 117 13.22 -18.44 -10.34
CA PRO A 117 12.84 -18.37 -8.95
C PRO A 117 12.56 -16.92 -8.52
N LEU A 118 11.48 -16.71 -7.78
CA LEU A 118 11.17 -15.43 -7.15
C LEU A 118 11.92 -15.32 -5.81
N GLN A 119 13.06 -14.63 -5.83
CA GLN A 119 13.85 -14.41 -4.62
C GLN A 119 13.09 -13.50 -3.64
N GLY A 120 12.99 -13.91 -2.38
CA GLY A 120 12.28 -13.17 -1.34
C GLY A 120 10.75 -13.13 -1.53
N GLY A 121 10.20 -13.94 -2.44
CA GLY A 121 8.75 -14.11 -2.52
C GLY A 121 8.22 -14.81 -1.27
N GLU A 122 7.01 -14.45 -0.86
CA GLU A 122 6.28 -15.09 0.23
C GLU A 122 5.00 -15.71 -0.33
N PHE A 123 4.62 -16.87 0.17
CA PHE A 123 3.39 -17.55 -0.22
C PHE A 123 2.35 -17.44 0.88
N TYR A 124 1.21 -16.87 0.53
CA TYR A 124 0.05 -16.74 1.40
C TYR A 124 -1.12 -17.43 0.73
N HIS A 125 -1.60 -18.50 1.34
CA HIS A 125 -2.72 -19.26 0.81
C HIS A 125 -4.03 -18.70 1.36
N PHE A 126 -5.09 -18.74 0.54
CA PHE A 126 -6.43 -18.27 0.88
C PHE A 126 -7.50 -19.33 0.55
N GLY A 127 -7.09 -20.61 0.54
CA GLY A 127 -7.98 -21.72 0.15
C GLY A 127 -8.94 -22.14 1.26
N THR A 128 -8.57 -21.97 2.52
CA THR A 128 -9.41 -22.28 3.69
C THR A 128 -9.61 -21.04 4.58
N ALA A 129 -10.63 -21.09 5.45
CA ALA A 129 -10.88 -20.05 6.45
C ALA A 129 -9.66 -19.77 7.34
N SER A 130 -9.01 -20.84 7.83
CA SER A 130 -7.80 -20.78 8.65
C SER A 130 -6.63 -20.10 7.92
N GLU A 131 -6.40 -20.47 6.66
CA GLU A 131 -5.36 -19.88 5.83
C GLU A 131 -5.65 -18.41 5.51
N MET A 132 -6.90 -18.04 5.20
CA MET A 132 -7.28 -16.64 4.96
C MET A 132 -6.92 -15.75 6.15
N ILE A 133 -7.29 -16.16 7.36
CA ILE A 133 -7.04 -15.37 8.59
C ILE A 133 -5.56 -15.36 8.94
N SER A 134 -4.88 -16.51 8.90
CA SER A 134 -3.44 -16.61 9.24
C SER A 134 -2.55 -15.89 8.22
N SER A 135 -2.86 -15.98 6.92
CA SER A 135 -2.20 -15.22 5.85
C SER A 135 -2.37 -13.72 6.04
N THR A 136 -3.60 -13.26 6.29
CA THR A 136 -3.86 -11.82 6.52
C THR A 136 -3.14 -11.33 7.78
N TYR A 137 -3.08 -12.17 8.82
CA TYR A 137 -2.34 -11.87 10.04
C TYR A 137 -0.84 -11.73 9.79
N ALA A 138 -0.25 -12.65 9.02
CA ALA A 138 1.16 -12.58 8.65
C ALA A 138 1.47 -11.30 7.85
N ILE A 139 0.63 -10.96 6.86
CA ILE A 139 0.76 -9.74 6.04
C ILE A 139 0.71 -8.48 6.92
N GLN A 140 -0.21 -8.40 7.88
CA GLN A 140 -0.30 -7.24 8.78
C GLN A 140 0.93 -7.07 9.69
N ASN A 141 1.70 -8.15 9.92
CA ASN A 141 2.84 -8.15 10.84
C ASN A 141 4.20 -8.37 10.14
N LEU A 142 4.28 -8.05 8.84
CA LEU A 142 5.53 -8.12 8.06
C LEU A 142 6.63 -7.26 8.66
N VAL A 143 6.31 -6.00 9.01
CA VAL A 143 7.27 -5.07 9.59
C VAL A 143 7.30 -5.26 11.10
N LYS A 144 8.26 -6.06 11.58
CA LYS A 144 8.46 -6.32 13.02
C LYS A 144 9.29 -5.25 13.72
N ASP A 145 10.15 -4.56 12.97
CA ASP A 145 11.00 -3.49 13.51
C ASP A 145 10.17 -2.24 13.74
N GLN A 146 9.93 -1.93 15.01
CA GLN A 146 9.10 -0.82 15.46
C GLN A 146 9.56 0.55 14.94
N ARG A 147 10.81 0.69 14.50
CA ARG A 147 11.33 1.93 13.90
C ARG A 147 10.70 2.22 12.54
N PHE A 148 10.30 1.19 11.82
CA PHE A 148 9.68 1.29 10.49
C PHE A 148 8.15 1.16 10.53
N ILE A 149 7.56 0.87 11.70
CA ILE A 149 6.11 0.80 11.86
C ILE A 149 5.54 2.22 11.93
N ILE A 150 4.83 2.62 10.88
CA ILE A 150 4.16 3.94 10.78
C ILE A 150 3.02 4.05 11.82
N GLN A 151 2.36 2.94 12.16
CA GLN A 151 1.32 2.88 13.19
C GLN A 151 1.92 2.79 14.60
N LYS A 152 1.91 3.90 15.34
CA LYS A 152 2.36 3.94 16.75
C LYS A 152 1.36 3.31 17.75
N GLY A 153 0.42 2.49 17.29
CA GLY A 153 -0.58 1.82 18.11
C GLY A 153 -0.57 0.31 17.88
N VAL A 154 -0.13 -0.46 18.87
CA VAL A 154 -0.21 -1.93 18.84
C VAL A 154 -1.69 -2.33 18.81
N LYS A 155 -2.11 -3.02 17.74
CA LYS A 155 -3.42 -3.68 17.71
C LYS A 155 -3.43 -4.73 18.84
N ARG A 156 -4.30 -4.54 19.84
CA ARG A 156 -4.33 -5.36 21.06
C ARG A 156 -4.66 -6.84 20.80
N GLN A 157 -5.24 -7.17 19.65
CA GLN A 157 -5.71 -8.51 19.31
C GLN A 157 -5.25 -8.90 17.90
N PRO A 158 -4.39 -9.93 17.76
CA PRO A 158 -3.66 -10.12 16.52
C PRO A 158 -4.52 -10.63 15.35
N ALA A 159 -5.49 -11.53 15.56
CA ALA A 159 -6.20 -12.23 14.49
C ALA A 159 -7.71 -11.91 14.42
N ILE A 160 -8.08 -10.63 14.56
CA ILE A 160 -9.46 -10.17 14.36
C ILE A 160 -9.51 -9.15 13.24
N PHE A 161 -10.33 -9.40 12.22
CA PHE A 161 -10.44 -8.59 11.02
C PHE A 161 -11.86 -8.08 10.87
N THR A 162 -11.97 -6.78 10.62
CA THR A 162 -13.27 -6.09 10.48
C THR A 162 -13.22 -5.24 9.22
N GLN A 163 -14.12 -5.49 8.27
CA GLN A 163 -14.17 -4.77 6.99
C GLN A 163 -15.60 -4.36 6.66
N ASN A 164 -15.85 -3.05 6.55
CA ASN A 164 -17.18 -2.49 6.29
C ASN A 164 -18.24 -3.11 7.21
N ALA A 165 -17.94 -3.19 8.50
CA ALA A 165 -18.79 -3.85 9.48
C ALA A 165 -19.10 -2.88 10.62
N LEU A 166 -20.37 -2.85 11.02
CA LEU A 166 -20.80 -2.17 12.24
C LEU A 166 -20.90 -3.21 13.34
N ILE A 167 -20.14 -3.02 14.41
CA ILE A 167 -20.07 -3.97 15.52
C ILE A 167 -20.38 -3.21 16.80
N ALA A 168 -21.51 -3.50 17.43
CA ALA A 168 -21.91 -2.91 18.69
C ALA A 168 -21.07 -3.46 19.86
N ASN A 169 -20.88 -4.78 19.89
CA ASN A 169 -20.14 -5.48 20.93
C ASN A 169 -18.67 -5.70 20.50
N PRO A 170 -17.70 -4.97 21.08
CA PRO A 170 -16.30 -5.12 20.72
C PRO A 170 -15.79 -6.53 21.09
N PRO A 171 -14.77 -7.05 20.39
CA PRO A 171 -14.21 -8.35 20.72
C PRO A 171 -13.62 -8.38 22.15
N ALA A 172 -13.89 -9.45 22.89
CA ALA A 172 -13.36 -9.73 24.23
C ALA A 172 -11.99 -10.44 24.17
N GLU A 173 -11.29 -10.56 25.31
CA GLU A 173 -9.95 -11.18 25.38
C GLU A 173 -9.90 -12.65 24.92
N GLY A 174 -11.00 -13.39 25.04
CA GLY A 174 -11.10 -14.78 24.60
C GLY A 174 -11.33 -14.96 23.10
N ASN A 175 -11.59 -13.88 22.34
CA ASN A 175 -11.84 -13.98 20.91
C ASN A 175 -10.53 -14.04 20.11
N ALA A 176 -10.42 -15.02 19.22
CA ALA A 176 -9.30 -15.18 18.30
C ALA A 176 -9.77 -15.74 16.95
N PHE A 177 -9.06 -15.40 15.87
CA PHE A 177 -9.34 -15.87 14.51
C PHE A 177 -10.76 -15.55 14.05
N VAL A 178 -11.14 -14.28 14.15
CA VAL A 178 -12.49 -13.79 13.79
C VAL A 178 -12.40 -12.90 12.56
N TRP A 179 -13.28 -13.13 11.58
CA TRP A 179 -13.44 -12.28 10.39
C TRP A 179 -14.88 -11.77 10.32
N VAL A 180 -15.05 -10.45 10.37
CA VAL A 180 -16.36 -9.81 10.21
C VAL A 180 -16.30 -8.89 9.00
N GLU A 181 -17.10 -9.19 7.97
CA GLU A 181 -17.11 -8.40 6.73
C GLU A 181 -18.52 -8.10 6.25
N ASN A 182 -18.75 -6.86 5.82
CA ASN A 182 -20.01 -6.41 5.23
C ASN A 182 -21.24 -6.75 6.10
N ALA A 183 -21.09 -6.63 7.42
CA ALA A 183 -22.04 -7.15 8.39
C ALA A 183 -22.49 -6.08 9.40
N PHE A 184 -23.76 -6.13 9.77
CA PHE A 184 -24.35 -5.37 10.87
C PHE A 184 -24.53 -6.29 12.09
N LEU A 185 -23.70 -6.11 13.11
CA LEU A 185 -23.77 -6.85 14.37
C LEU A 185 -24.25 -5.89 15.48
N GLY A 186 -25.56 -5.92 15.75
CA GLY A 186 -26.19 -5.16 16.83
C GLY A 186 -25.85 -5.67 18.24
N GLU A 187 -26.48 -5.10 19.26
CA GLU A 187 -26.20 -5.42 20.68
C GLU A 187 -26.51 -6.88 21.07
N GLY A 188 -27.40 -7.56 20.34
CA GLY A 188 -27.72 -8.97 20.57
C GLY A 188 -26.69 -9.97 20.04
N TRP A 189 -25.67 -9.50 19.31
CA TRP A 189 -24.64 -10.38 18.73
C TRP A 189 -23.48 -10.64 19.67
N HIS A 190 -23.24 -11.91 19.94
CA HIS A 190 -22.09 -12.41 20.70
C HIS A 190 -21.42 -13.49 19.86
N TYR A 191 -20.08 -13.49 19.81
CA TYR A 191 -19.30 -14.45 19.03
C TYR A 191 -18.09 -14.89 19.83
N SER A 192 -17.55 -16.06 19.48
CA SER A 192 -16.44 -16.73 20.15
C SER A 192 -15.17 -16.62 19.27
N SER A 193 -14.38 -17.69 19.23
CA SER A 193 -13.21 -17.84 18.36
C SER A 193 -13.54 -18.61 17.09
N ARG A 194 -12.70 -18.46 16.05
CA ARG A 194 -12.84 -19.18 14.77
C ARG A 194 -14.21 -18.94 14.12
N ASN A 195 -14.63 -17.67 14.05
CA ASN A 195 -15.89 -17.28 13.45
C ASN A 195 -15.66 -16.42 12.20
N ILE A 196 -16.31 -16.76 11.09
CA ILE A 196 -16.42 -15.89 9.92
C ILE A 196 -17.87 -15.44 9.80
N ILE A 197 -18.09 -14.13 9.83
CA ILE A 197 -19.41 -13.51 9.83
C ILE A 197 -19.48 -12.53 8.65
N THR A 198 -20.26 -12.87 7.64
CA THR A 198 -20.32 -12.11 6.37
C THR A 198 -21.74 -11.76 5.94
N GLY A 199 -21.90 -10.56 5.38
CA GLY A 199 -23.13 -10.18 4.67
C GLY A 199 -24.37 -9.95 5.55
N ILE A 200 -24.25 -9.99 6.88
CA ILE A 200 -25.37 -9.82 7.80
C ILE A 200 -26.08 -8.46 7.56
N PRO A 201 -27.35 -8.45 7.10
CA PRO A 201 -28.08 -7.22 6.85
C PRO A 201 -28.47 -6.54 8.17
N LYS A 202 -28.86 -5.26 8.14
CA LYS A 202 -29.36 -4.57 9.34
C LYS A 202 -30.49 -5.34 10.02
N ASN A 203 -30.33 -5.64 11.31
CA ASN A 203 -31.18 -6.52 12.09
C ASN A 203 -31.16 -6.15 13.58
N ASP A 204 -32.07 -6.76 14.35
CA ASP A 204 -32.13 -6.70 15.81
C ASP A 204 -32.03 -8.12 16.43
N TRP A 205 -31.21 -8.99 15.82
CA TRP A 205 -31.11 -10.40 16.19
C TRP A 205 -30.37 -10.59 17.53
N ASN A 206 -30.74 -11.67 18.23
CA ASN A 206 -30.08 -12.11 19.46
C ASN A 206 -29.39 -13.46 19.24
N ILE A 207 -28.12 -13.44 18.83
CA ILE A 207 -27.36 -14.63 18.44
C ILE A 207 -26.09 -14.71 19.28
N THR A 208 -25.87 -15.87 19.90
CA THR A 208 -24.59 -16.26 20.52
C THR A 208 -23.96 -17.34 19.65
N LEU A 209 -22.97 -16.95 18.85
CA LEU A 209 -22.29 -17.83 17.92
C LEU A 209 -21.22 -18.65 18.65
N PRO A 210 -21.31 -19.99 18.65
CA PRO A 210 -20.31 -20.83 19.30
C PRO A 210 -18.97 -20.82 18.54
N GLU A 211 -17.95 -21.41 19.15
CA GLU A 211 -16.64 -21.57 18.49
C GLU A 211 -16.76 -22.38 17.20
N SER A 212 -15.97 -22.03 16.18
CA SER A 212 -15.88 -22.74 14.90
C SER A 212 -17.16 -22.74 14.06
N VAL A 213 -18.15 -21.89 14.36
CA VAL A 213 -19.34 -21.70 13.51
C VAL A 213 -19.24 -20.38 12.76
N CYS A 214 -19.52 -20.42 11.47
CA CYS A 214 -19.48 -19.29 10.56
C CYS A 214 -20.87 -19.03 9.98
N VAL A 215 -21.16 -17.77 9.70
CA VAL A 215 -22.44 -17.33 9.14
C VAL A 215 -22.18 -16.41 7.96
N ASP A 216 -22.82 -16.72 6.85
CA ASP A 216 -22.80 -15.93 5.63
C ASP A 216 -24.23 -15.72 5.13
N VAL A 217 -24.64 -14.47 5.00
CA VAL A 217 -25.97 -14.10 4.50
C VAL A 217 -25.80 -13.38 3.16
N THR A 218 -26.09 -14.09 2.07
CA THR A 218 -25.87 -13.60 0.71
C THR A 218 -27.18 -13.13 0.08
N PRO A 219 -27.31 -11.88 -0.40
CA PRO A 219 -28.52 -11.43 -1.09
C PRO A 219 -28.71 -12.21 -2.40
N VAL A 220 -29.93 -12.68 -2.65
CA VAL A 220 -30.32 -13.43 -3.85
C VAL A 220 -31.55 -12.77 -4.48
N GLY A 221 -31.53 -12.60 -5.81
CA GLY A 221 -32.62 -11.93 -6.51
C GLY A 221 -32.90 -10.52 -5.98
N GLU A 222 -34.17 -10.10 -6.02
CA GLU A 222 -34.58 -8.73 -5.68
C GLU A 222 -34.67 -8.47 -4.17
N ALA A 223 -35.20 -9.43 -3.39
CA ALA A 223 -35.49 -9.23 -1.96
C ALA A 223 -34.88 -10.29 -1.04
N ASP A 224 -34.69 -11.52 -1.53
CA ASP A 224 -34.34 -12.65 -0.68
C ASP A 224 -32.86 -12.64 -0.27
N TYR A 225 -32.54 -13.47 0.72
CA TYR A 225 -31.19 -13.81 1.14
C TYR A 225 -31.06 -15.31 1.32
N ALA A 226 -29.93 -15.87 0.88
CA ALA A 226 -29.51 -17.23 1.22
C ALA A 226 -28.79 -17.20 2.57
N VAL A 227 -29.24 -18.03 3.51
CA VAL A 227 -28.65 -18.16 4.84
C VAL A 227 -27.72 -19.36 4.85
N ARG A 228 -26.41 -19.11 4.91
CA ARG A 228 -25.38 -20.13 4.94
C ARG A 228 -24.69 -20.15 6.30
N VAL A 229 -24.87 -21.24 7.04
CA VAL A 229 -24.13 -21.52 8.28
C VAL A 229 -23.23 -22.72 8.06
N TYR A 230 -22.00 -22.66 8.55
CA TYR A 230 -20.98 -23.68 8.26
C TYR A 230 -19.88 -23.73 9.32
N GLY A 231 -19.15 -24.82 9.36
CA GLY A 231 -17.98 -24.99 10.23
C GLY A 231 -16.76 -24.24 9.71
N TYR A 232 -15.96 -23.67 10.59
CA TYR A 232 -14.74 -22.95 10.26
C TYR A 232 -13.75 -23.81 9.44
N ASP A 233 -13.66 -25.09 9.76
CA ASP A 233 -12.76 -26.05 9.10
C ASP A 233 -13.51 -26.95 8.10
N ASP A 234 -14.76 -26.62 7.73
CA ASP A 234 -15.54 -27.43 6.78
C ASP A 234 -14.90 -27.38 5.38
N ALA A 235 -14.55 -28.54 4.84
CA ALA A 235 -13.93 -28.66 3.52
C ALA A 235 -14.92 -28.45 2.36
N PHE A 236 -16.23 -28.48 2.65
CA PHE A 236 -17.31 -28.37 1.66
C PHE A 236 -17.20 -29.34 0.47
N ARG A 237 -16.64 -30.53 0.69
CA ARG A 237 -16.50 -31.54 -0.35
C ARG A 237 -16.71 -32.94 0.18
N GLY A 238 -17.21 -33.83 -0.67
CA GLY A 238 -17.36 -35.24 -0.38
C GLY A 238 -18.82 -35.71 -0.33
N ASP A 239 -19.00 -37.01 -0.49
CA ASP A 239 -20.32 -37.65 -0.49
C ASP A 239 -20.95 -37.52 0.91
N ILE A 240 -22.20 -37.05 0.96
CA ILE A 240 -22.95 -36.83 2.21
C ILE A 240 -23.21 -38.15 2.95
N CYS A 241 -23.22 -39.27 2.23
CA CYS A 241 -23.41 -40.60 2.81
C CYS A 241 -22.11 -41.17 3.43
N ASP A 242 -20.95 -40.56 3.15
CA ASP A 242 -19.68 -40.96 3.74
C ASP A 242 -19.55 -40.44 5.18
N THR A 243 -19.16 -41.34 6.08
CA THR A 243 -18.83 -41.02 7.48
C THR A 243 -17.66 -40.06 7.63
N GLY A 244 -16.79 -39.96 6.62
CA GLY A 244 -15.66 -39.02 6.62
C GLY A 244 -16.04 -37.58 6.27
N THR A 245 -17.23 -37.33 5.71
CA THR A 245 -17.68 -35.99 5.34
C THR A 245 -18.22 -35.29 6.59
N LEU A 246 -17.60 -34.16 6.94
CA LEU A 246 -17.95 -33.35 8.11
C LEU A 246 -18.69 -32.08 7.71
N PHE A 247 -19.64 -31.66 8.55
CA PHE A 247 -20.33 -30.38 8.47
C PHE A 247 -20.53 -29.87 9.89
N LEU A 248 -20.12 -28.62 10.17
CA LEU A 248 -20.09 -28.05 11.53
C LEU A 248 -19.31 -28.94 12.53
N GLY A 249 -18.23 -29.56 12.06
CA GLY A 249 -17.33 -30.39 12.89
C GLY A 249 -17.87 -31.78 13.26
N VAL A 250 -19.04 -32.18 12.76
CA VAL A 250 -19.65 -33.51 13.00
C VAL A 250 -19.94 -34.22 11.67
N PRO A 251 -20.03 -35.56 11.62
CA PRO A 251 -20.41 -36.27 10.40
C PRO A 251 -21.76 -35.78 9.87
N VAL A 252 -21.85 -35.43 8.57
CA VAL A 252 -23.05 -34.80 7.99
C VAL A 252 -24.30 -35.63 8.23
N LYS A 253 -24.18 -36.96 8.15
CA LYS A 253 -25.27 -37.90 8.41
C LYS A 253 -25.82 -37.81 9.83
N GLU A 254 -24.96 -37.62 10.83
CA GLU A 254 -25.37 -37.45 12.23
C GLU A 254 -26.05 -36.09 12.43
N TRP A 255 -25.47 -35.04 11.84
CA TRP A 255 -26.04 -33.69 11.87
C TRP A 255 -27.44 -33.63 11.24
N MET A 256 -27.63 -34.29 10.09
CA MET A 256 -28.92 -34.43 9.42
C MET A 256 -29.93 -35.23 10.27
N ALA A 257 -29.49 -36.34 10.86
CA ALA A 257 -30.35 -37.19 11.67
C ALA A 257 -30.90 -36.47 12.90
N GLN A 258 -30.08 -35.66 13.58
CA GLN A 258 -30.52 -34.82 14.71
C GLN A 258 -31.62 -33.82 14.32
N ARG A 259 -31.58 -33.33 13.08
CA ARG A 259 -32.54 -32.35 12.54
C ARG A 259 -33.71 -32.99 11.81
N GLY A 260 -33.76 -34.32 11.71
CA GLY A 260 -34.79 -35.05 10.95
C GLY A 260 -34.72 -34.82 9.43
N ILE A 261 -33.57 -34.42 8.89
CA ILE A 261 -33.39 -34.19 7.45
C ILE A 261 -33.18 -35.54 6.75
N LEU A 262 -33.95 -35.79 5.69
CA LEU A 262 -33.79 -36.99 4.87
C LEU A 262 -32.87 -36.70 3.68
N PRO A 263 -32.13 -37.70 3.14
CA PRO A 263 -31.32 -37.51 1.94
C PRO A 263 -32.13 -36.98 0.74
N GLU A 264 -33.41 -37.34 0.65
CA GLU A 264 -34.32 -36.87 -0.39
C GLU A 264 -34.59 -35.36 -0.33
N ASP A 265 -34.41 -34.74 0.84
CA ASP A 265 -34.54 -33.28 1.01
C ASP A 265 -33.38 -32.52 0.33
N LEU A 266 -32.25 -33.21 0.09
CA LEU A 266 -31.03 -32.69 -0.53
C LEU A 266 -30.97 -33.19 -1.98
N ARG A 267 -31.21 -32.29 -2.93
CA ARG A 267 -31.31 -32.61 -4.38
C ARG A 267 -30.13 -33.43 -4.94
N ARG A 268 -28.93 -33.25 -4.36
CA ARG A 268 -27.70 -33.95 -4.69
C ARG A 268 -27.01 -34.42 -3.42
N LEU A 269 -26.41 -35.60 -3.49
CA LEU A 269 -25.77 -36.28 -2.35
C LEU A 269 -24.30 -36.62 -2.59
N ASP A 270 -23.86 -36.58 -3.84
CA ASP A 270 -22.52 -36.96 -4.26
C ASP A 270 -21.44 -35.97 -3.81
N ASP A 271 -21.84 -34.73 -3.51
CA ASP A 271 -20.94 -33.70 -3.00
C ASP A 271 -21.68 -32.70 -2.10
N LEU A 272 -21.15 -32.45 -0.90
CA LEU A 272 -21.71 -31.49 0.06
C LEU A 272 -21.83 -30.08 -0.54
N GLN A 273 -20.89 -29.68 -1.41
CA GLN A 273 -20.93 -28.37 -2.08
C GLN A 273 -22.18 -28.18 -2.95
N ALA A 274 -22.64 -29.27 -3.56
CA ALA A 274 -23.74 -29.30 -4.50
C ALA A 274 -25.11 -29.61 -3.84
N ALA A 275 -25.12 -29.94 -2.55
CA ALA A 275 -26.31 -30.25 -1.78
C ALA A 275 -27.14 -29.00 -1.50
N SER A 276 -28.45 -29.01 -1.80
CA SER A 276 -29.34 -27.87 -1.55
C SER A 276 -29.71 -27.74 -0.07
N LEU A 277 -28.78 -27.19 0.71
CA LEU A 277 -28.84 -27.11 2.16
C LEU A 277 -29.31 -25.74 2.68
N PHE A 278 -29.03 -24.66 1.95
CA PHE A 278 -29.13 -23.31 2.49
C PHE A 278 -30.47 -22.66 2.15
N PRO A 279 -31.33 -22.35 3.14
CA PRO A 279 -32.64 -21.78 2.91
C PRO A 279 -32.53 -20.34 2.40
N VAL A 280 -33.51 -19.96 1.57
CA VAL A 280 -33.67 -18.63 0.98
C VAL A 280 -34.97 -18.02 1.49
N THR A 281 -34.87 -16.85 2.12
CA THR A 281 -36.02 -16.09 2.61
C THR A 281 -35.73 -14.58 2.55
N ALA A 282 -36.77 -13.75 2.50
CA ALA A 282 -36.68 -12.30 2.71
C ALA A 282 -36.97 -11.90 4.17
N ASP A 283 -37.53 -12.80 4.98
CA ASP A 283 -37.92 -12.51 6.36
C ASP A 283 -36.72 -12.64 7.30
N LYS A 284 -36.36 -11.52 7.94
CA LYS A 284 -35.22 -11.44 8.86
C LYS A 284 -35.45 -12.23 10.15
N ALA A 285 -36.69 -12.41 10.60
CA ALA A 285 -36.99 -13.21 11.79
C ALA A 285 -36.81 -14.71 11.47
N GLU A 286 -37.22 -15.14 10.28
CA GLU A 286 -36.94 -16.50 9.79
C GLU A 286 -35.42 -16.74 9.66
N MET A 287 -34.66 -15.77 9.13
CA MET A 287 -33.20 -15.87 9.06
C MET A 287 -32.58 -16.11 10.44
N GLU A 288 -32.98 -15.34 11.46
CA GLU A 288 -32.46 -15.51 12.83
C GLU A 288 -32.74 -16.91 13.39
N ARG A 289 -33.98 -17.38 13.23
CA ARG A 289 -34.39 -18.74 13.64
C ARG A 289 -33.53 -19.79 12.95
N LEU A 290 -33.41 -19.71 11.63
CA LEU A 290 -32.66 -20.67 10.82
C LEU A 290 -31.17 -20.67 11.16
N VAL A 291 -30.55 -19.49 11.38
CA VAL A 291 -29.15 -19.41 11.82
C VAL A 291 -28.93 -20.19 13.11
N LYS A 292 -29.79 -19.99 14.13
CA LYS A 292 -29.70 -20.72 15.40
C LYS A 292 -29.92 -22.22 15.22
N TRP A 293 -30.91 -22.60 14.40
CA TRP A 293 -31.24 -24.00 14.12
C TRP A 293 -30.05 -24.77 13.52
N PHE A 294 -29.21 -24.14 12.68
CA PHE A 294 -28.06 -24.82 12.07
C PHE A 294 -27.04 -25.37 13.09
N PHE A 295 -26.83 -24.68 14.21
CA PHE A 295 -25.85 -25.07 15.24
C PHE A 295 -26.48 -25.45 16.59
N ALA A 296 -27.81 -25.47 16.70
CA ALA A 296 -28.50 -25.94 17.90
C ALA A 296 -28.12 -27.40 18.22
N GLU A 297 -27.78 -27.67 19.50
CA GLU A 297 -27.56 -29.05 19.98
C GLU A 297 -28.85 -29.86 19.96
N GLU A 298 -29.98 -29.20 20.30
CA GLU A 298 -31.33 -29.76 20.25
C GLU A 298 -32.20 -28.92 19.30
N PRO A 299 -32.29 -29.29 18.00
CA PRO A 299 -33.02 -28.51 17.01
C PRO A 299 -34.54 -28.67 17.18
N GLU A 300 -35.27 -27.56 17.10
CA GLU A 300 -36.73 -27.57 17.10
C GLU A 300 -37.27 -28.10 15.76
N MET A 301 -38.22 -29.04 15.82
CA MET A 301 -38.81 -29.62 14.61
C MET A 301 -39.64 -28.60 13.80
N GLU A 302 -40.17 -27.55 14.45
CA GLU A 302 -40.84 -26.45 13.76
C GLU A 302 -39.90 -25.71 12.80
N ASP A 303 -38.66 -25.46 13.23
CA ASP A 303 -37.64 -24.82 12.39
C ASP A 303 -37.19 -25.75 11.24
N THR A 304 -37.18 -27.07 11.46
CA THR A 304 -36.97 -28.04 10.38
C THR A 304 -38.09 -27.98 9.35
N GLU A 305 -39.35 -27.87 9.76
CA GLU A 305 -40.47 -27.71 8.81
C GLU A 305 -40.40 -26.38 8.06
N LEU A 306 -40.02 -25.29 8.73
CA LEU A 306 -39.72 -24.02 8.09
C LEU A 306 -38.62 -24.19 7.04
N TRP A 307 -37.49 -24.80 7.39
CA TRP A 307 -36.39 -25.08 6.47
C TRP A 307 -36.84 -25.91 5.25
N ARG A 308 -37.70 -26.93 5.44
CA ARG A 308 -38.25 -27.74 4.34
C ARG A 308 -39.19 -26.94 3.44
N SER A 309 -39.97 -26.02 4.00
CA SER A 309 -40.93 -25.20 3.26
C SER A 309 -40.28 -24.15 2.34
N LEU A 310 -39.08 -23.70 2.69
CA LEU A 310 -38.37 -22.67 1.95
C LEU A 310 -37.64 -23.22 0.72
N ARG A 311 -37.44 -22.36 -0.29
CA ARG A 311 -36.50 -22.65 -1.39
C ARG A 311 -35.10 -22.79 -0.79
N ARG A 312 -34.37 -23.82 -1.22
CA ARG A 312 -32.98 -24.06 -0.80
C ARG A 312 -32.01 -24.02 -1.97
N LEU A 313 -30.81 -23.53 -1.70
CA LEU A 313 -29.69 -23.47 -2.63
C LEU A 313 -28.50 -24.26 -2.07
N SER A 314 -27.66 -24.78 -2.95
CA SER A 314 -26.33 -25.31 -2.60
C SER A 314 -25.29 -24.20 -2.49
N ALA A 315 -24.09 -24.53 -1.98
CA ALA A 315 -22.98 -23.56 -1.94
C ALA A 315 -22.58 -23.09 -3.34
N ASP A 316 -22.62 -24.00 -4.33
CA ASP A 316 -22.40 -23.67 -5.74
C ASP A 316 -23.47 -22.72 -6.27
N GLU A 317 -24.74 -23.03 -6.00
CA GLU A 317 -25.87 -22.23 -6.48
C GLU A 317 -25.86 -20.83 -5.86
N ILE A 318 -25.47 -20.67 -4.58
CA ILE A 318 -25.33 -19.34 -3.96
C ILE A 318 -24.35 -18.47 -4.75
N SER A 319 -23.20 -19.03 -5.14
CA SER A 319 -22.19 -18.29 -5.92
C SER A 319 -22.71 -17.85 -7.30
N VAL A 320 -23.62 -18.63 -7.90
CA VAL A 320 -24.25 -18.32 -9.19
C VAL A 320 -25.37 -17.29 -9.05
N TYR A 321 -26.18 -17.37 -8.00
CA TYR A 321 -27.39 -16.56 -7.83
C TYR A 321 -27.22 -15.33 -6.92
N ALA A 322 -26.03 -15.12 -6.36
CA ALA A 322 -25.73 -13.95 -5.55
C ALA A 322 -25.98 -12.64 -6.31
N ASN A 323 -26.76 -11.74 -5.71
CA ASN A 323 -26.97 -10.40 -6.23
C ASN A 323 -25.83 -9.47 -5.79
N LEU A 324 -24.80 -9.37 -6.64
CA LEU A 324 -23.61 -8.56 -6.36
C LEU A 324 -23.94 -7.07 -6.17
N CYS A 325 -24.90 -6.51 -6.93
CA CYS A 325 -25.29 -5.11 -6.78
C CYS A 325 -25.78 -4.83 -5.35
N ARG A 326 -26.72 -5.65 -4.84
CA ARG A 326 -27.22 -5.52 -3.47
C ARG A 326 -26.12 -5.71 -2.43
N LEU A 327 -25.19 -6.64 -2.65
CA LEU A 327 -24.05 -6.85 -1.77
C LEU A 327 -23.14 -5.61 -1.70
N PHE A 328 -22.85 -4.98 -2.84
CA PHE A 328 -22.07 -3.74 -2.92
C PHE A 328 -22.82 -2.52 -2.37
N ASP A 329 -24.14 -2.46 -2.51
CA ASP A 329 -24.96 -1.41 -1.92
C ASP A 329 -24.92 -1.45 -0.39
N GLN A 330 -25.07 -2.65 0.20
CA GLN A 330 -24.89 -2.85 1.65
C GLN A 330 -23.48 -2.45 2.09
N ARG A 331 -22.46 -2.80 1.30
CA ARG A 331 -21.06 -2.41 1.57
C ARG A 331 -20.88 -0.90 1.57
N ARG A 332 -21.53 -0.19 0.65
CA ARG A 332 -21.49 1.28 0.58
C ARG A 332 -22.21 1.90 1.77
N GLU A 333 -23.39 1.38 2.14
CA GLU A 333 -24.13 1.84 3.32
C GLU A 333 -23.29 1.69 4.60
N LEU A 334 -22.72 0.51 4.83
CA LEU A 334 -21.86 0.25 6.00
C LEU A 334 -20.56 1.06 5.95
N SER A 335 -19.98 1.27 4.78
CA SER A 335 -18.83 2.17 4.59
C SER A 335 -19.16 3.60 5.05
N GLY A 336 -20.30 4.15 4.63
CA GLY A 336 -20.75 5.48 5.04
C GLY A 336 -20.90 5.64 6.56
N LEU A 337 -21.28 4.56 7.26
CA LEU A 337 -21.38 4.55 8.73
C LEU A 337 -20.01 4.36 9.43
N THR A 338 -19.10 3.60 8.82
CA THR A 338 -17.82 3.20 9.45
C THR A 338 -16.68 4.17 9.17
N LEU A 339 -16.63 4.81 7.99
CA LEU A 339 -15.58 5.77 7.63
C LEU A 339 -15.44 6.94 8.63
N PRO A 340 -16.53 7.56 9.15
CA PRO A 340 -16.40 8.58 10.19
C PRO A 340 -15.79 8.04 11.49
N LEU A 341 -16.04 6.77 11.84
CA LEU A 341 -15.44 6.12 13.01
C LEU A 341 -13.94 5.86 12.79
N VAL A 342 -13.56 5.43 11.59
CA VAL A 342 -12.17 5.24 11.17
C VAL A 342 -11.41 6.58 11.23
N ALA A 343 -12.00 7.67 10.75
CA ALA A 343 -11.44 9.02 10.84
C ALA A 343 -11.34 9.51 12.29
N LYS A 344 -12.37 9.30 13.11
CA LYS A 344 -12.35 9.66 14.53
C LYS A 344 -11.25 8.92 15.30
N ASN A 345 -10.98 7.67 14.93
CA ASN A 345 -9.95 6.82 15.56
C ASN A 345 -8.62 6.82 14.80
N TRP A 346 -8.27 7.93 14.12
CA TRP A 346 -7.09 8.06 13.25
C TRP A 346 -5.76 7.65 13.91
N THR A 347 -5.63 7.76 15.24
CA THR A 347 -4.41 7.36 15.98
C THR A 347 -4.15 5.85 15.93
N ARG A 348 -5.19 5.05 15.71
CA ARG A 348 -5.16 3.58 15.67
C ARG A 348 -5.70 3.01 14.37
N SER A 349 -5.99 3.86 13.39
CA SER A 349 -6.58 3.46 12.11
C SER A 349 -5.66 3.84 10.95
N VAL A 350 -5.95 3.28 9.78
CA VAL A 350 -5.21 3.55 8.54
C VAL A 350 -5.65 4.85 7.85
N PHE A 351 -6.51 5.68 8.46
CA PHE A 351 -7.19 6.80 7.77
C PHE A 351 -6.24 7.72 7.01
N TYR A 352 -5.12 8.12 7.60
CA TYR A 352 -4.12 8.99 6.95
C TYR A 352 -2.99 8.24 6.23
N GLN A 353 -3.16 6.93 6.01
CA GLN A 353 -2.18 6.05 5.35
C GLN A 353 -2.72 5.46 4.04
N VAL A 354 -3.99 5.71 3.72
CA VAL A 354 -4.62 5.31 2.45
C VAL A 354 -4.45 6.40 1.39
N ASN A 355 -4.92 6.13 0.18
CA ASN A 355 -5.08 7.15 -0.84
C ASN A 355 -6.11 8.19 -0.39
N LEU A 356 -5.63 9.34 0.11
CA LEU A 356 -6.47 10.40 0.66
C LEU A 356 -7.38 11.06 -0.36
N LYS A 357 -7.00 11.05 -1.65
CA LYS A 357 -7.85 11.56 -2.73
C LYS A 357 -9.06 10.65 -2.95
N ASP A 358 -8.84 9.34 -2.99
CA ASP A 358 -9.93 8.35 -3.04
C ASP A 358 -10.81 8.43 -1.79
N MET A 359 -10.21 8.57 -0.61
CA MET A 359 -10.95 8.73 0.64
C MET A 359 -11.79 10.02 0.65
N ALA A 360 -11.25 11.14 0.15
CA ALA A 360 -11.97 12.40 0.03
C ALA A 360 -13.16 12.27 -0.93
N GLN A 361 -12.99 11.56 -2.05
CA GLN A 361 -14.08 11.27 -2.98
C GLN A 361 -15.18 10.45 -2.32
N LYS A 362 -14.83 9.40 -1.56
CA LYS A 362 -15.82 8.59 -0.81
C LYS A 362 -16.61 9.42 0.20
N PHE A 363 -15.93 10.30 0.95
CA PHE A 363 -16.60 11.26 1.83
C PHE A 363 -17.52 12.21 1.06
N ALA A 364 -17.11 12.62 -0.15
CA ALA A 364 -17.90 13.50 -0.98
C ALA A 364 -19.16 12.79 -1.51
N ASP A 365 -19.02 11.58 -2.05
CA ASP A 365 -20.09 10.76 -2.62
C ASP A 365 -21.16 10.42 -1.57
N ASP A 366 -20.74 10.02 -0.37
CA ASP A 366 -21.62 9.68 0.74
C ASP A 366 -22.09 10.91 1.55
N ARG A 367 -21.75 12.13 1.11
CA ARG A 367 -22.09 13.41 1.75
C ARG A 367 -21.71 13.46 3.24
N LEU A 368 -20.58 12.84 3.58
CA LEU A 368 -20.06 12.82 4.94
C LEU A 368 -19.49 14.19 5.31
N SER A 369 -19.51 14.49 6.60
CA SER A 369 -18.92 15.71 7.15
C SER A 369 -17.41 15.58 7.28
N LEU A 370 -16.71 16.72 7.26
CA LEU A 370 -15.29 16.76 7.55
C LEU A 370 -15.02 16.20 8.96
N PRO A 371 -13.98 15.36 9.14
CA PRO A 371 -13.52 14.96 10.45
C PRO A 371 -13.14 16.17 11.32
N ALA A 372 -13.19 15.98 12.64
CA ALA A 372 -12.69 16.97 13.59
C ALA A 372 -11.24 17.36 13.28
N ALA A 373 -10.89 18.62 13.51
CA ALA A 373 -9.52 19.10 13.34
C ALA A 373 -8.56 18.33 14.25
N LEU A 374 -7.36 18.03 13.74
CA LEU A 374 -6.32 17.39 14.53
C LEU A 374 -5.73 18.35 15.56
N PRO A 375 -5.27 17.84 16.72
CA PRO A 375 -4.57 18.66 17.70
C PRO A 375 -3.17 19.06 17.20
N ASP A 376 -2.63 20.17 17.70
CA ASP A 376 -1.35 20.72 17.24
C ASP A 376 -0.13 19.85 17.59
N ASP A 377 -0.25 18.99 18.59
CA ASP A 377 0.77 18.02 19.02
C ASP A 377 0.76 16.72 18.20
N ALA A 378 -0.20 16.55 17.28
CA ALA A 378 -0.20 15.44 16.35
C ALA A 378 1.07 15.46 15.47
N ALA A 379 1.50 14.27 15.04
CA ALA A 379 2.70 14.14 14.21
C ALA A 379 2.58 14.99 12.93
N LEU A 380 3.67 15.66 12.56
CA LEU A 380 3.70 16.61 11.45
C LEU A 380 3.12 16.04 10.16
N MET A 381 3.59 14.86 9.73
CA MET A 381 3.10 14.21 8.51
C MET A 381 1.60 13.92 8.57
N THR A 382 1.06 13.57 9.74
CA THR A 382 -0.39 13.37 9.91
C THR A 382 -1.16 14.67 9.76
N ARG A 383 -0.64 15.80 10.26
CA ARG A 383 -1.24 17.13 10.08
C ARG A 383 -1.20 17.57 8.61
N ILE A 384 -0.10 17.30 7.89
CA ILE A 384 0.01 17.54 6.45
C ILE A 384 -1.03 16.71 5.68
N HIS A 385 -1.16 15.42 6.02
CA HIS A 385 -2.14 14.52 5.43
C HIS A 385 -3.59 14.99 5.69
N ASP A 386 -3.89 15.46 6.89
CA ASP A 386 -5.22 16.03 7.21
C ASP A 386 -5.52 17.28 6.38
N ALA A 387 -4.58 18.22 6.29
CA ALA A 387 -4.75 19.40 5.47
C ALA A 387 -4.94 19.05 3.97
N MET A 388 -4.15 18.11 3.44
CA MET A 388 -4.32 17.60 2.07
C MET A 388 -5.68 16.93 1.86
N PHE A 389 -6.12 16.08 2.79
CA PHE A 389 -7.43 15.45 2.74
C PHE A 389 -8.57 16.48 2.74
N ARG A 390 -8.50 17.50 3.62
CA ARG A 390 -9.49 18.59 3.68
C ARG A 390 -9.52 19.40 2.39
N SER A 391 -8.35 19.68 1.80
CA SER A 391 -8.24 20.35 0.51
C SER A 391 -8.96 19.55 -0.59
N GLU A 392 -8.63 18.26 -0.73
CA GLU A 392 -9.28 17.39 -1.72
C GLU A 392 -10.80 17.28 -1.49
N MET A 393 -11.27 17.16 -0.25
CA MET A 393 -12.71 17.05 0.04
C MET A 393 -13.47 18.33 -0.31
N LEU A 394 -12.82 19.49 -0.22
CA LEU A 394 -13.41 20.79 -0.48
C LEU A 394 -13.18 21.29 -1.90
N ARG A 395 -12.35 20.63 -2.71
CA ARG A 395 -11.94 21.10 -4.05
C ARG A 395 -13.12 21.53 -4.92
N ASP A 396 -14.18 20.73 -4.96
CA ASP A 396 -15.37 21.01 -5.78
C ASP A 396 -16.50 21.74 -5.01
N ARG A 397 -16.35 21.93 -3.70
CA ARG A 397 -17.39 22.49 -2.80
C ARG A 397 -17.09 23.91 -2.35
N ASP A 398 -15.82 24.21 -2.07
CA ASP A 398 -15.31 25.49 -1.60
C ASP A 398 -13.84 25.65 -2.03
N ALA A 399 -13.64 26.26 -3.20
CA ALA A 399 -12.32 26.47 -3.78
C ALA A 399 -11.41 27.34 -2.88
N VAL A 400 -11.97 28.27 -2.10
CA VAL A 400 -11.19 29.17 -1.23
C VAL A 400 -10.69 28.39 -0.03
N ALA A 401 -11.56 27.63 0.65
CA ALA A 401 -11.14 26.78 1.76
C ALA A 401 -10.19 25.67 1.29
N SER A 402 -10.44 25.07 0.11
CA SER A 402 -9.55 24.09 -0.51
C SER A 402 -8.13 24.64 -0.68
N ALA A 403 -7.99 25.84 -1.27
CA ALA A 403 -6.71 26.50 -1.44
C ALA A 403 -6.06 26.86 -0.10
N GLY A 404 -6.87 27.21 0.91
CA GLY A 404 -6.39 27.47 2.27
C GLY A 404 -5.76 26.25 2.93
N TYR A 405 -6.41 25.08 2.86
CA TYR A 405 -5.86 23.82 3.38
C TYR A 405 -4.66 23.31 2.57
N GLU A 406 -4.65 23.53 1.26
CA GLU A 406 -3.48 23.24 0.42
C GLU A 406 -2.28 24.06 0.87
N ALA A 407 -2.45 25.38 1.01
CA ALA A 407 -1.41 26.26 1.51
C ALA A 407 -0.95 25.88 2.92
N GLN A 408 -1.88 25.50 3.81
CA GLN A 408 -1.57 25.03 5.17
C GLN A 408 -0.69 23.78 5.15
N ALA A 409 -0.96 22.81 4.28
CA ALA A 409 -0.14 21.61 4.18
C ALA A 409 1.31 21.92 3.72
N PHE A 410 1.47 22.82 2.75
CA PHE A 410 2.79 23.28 2.32
C PHE A 410 3.50 24.10 3.40
N GLU A 411 2.76 24.92 4.16
CA GLU A 411 3.28 25.65 5.31
C GLU A 411 3.76 24.70 6.42
N LEU A 412 2.97 23.69 6.77
CA LEU A 412 3.38 22.67 7.74
C LEU A 412 4.66 21.94 7.29
N LEU A 413 4.74 21.55 6.02
CA LEU A 413 5.95 20.92 5.47
C LEU A 413 7.17 21.85 5.61
N ARG A 414 7.02 23.12 5.23
CA ARG A 414 8.07 24.14 5.35
C ARG A 414 8.46 24.35 6.81
N ASP A 415 7.52 24.52 7.72
CA ASP A 415 7.79 24.75 9.15
C ASP A 415 8.51 23.55 9.78
N GLY A 416 8.12 22.34 9.39
CA GLY A 416 8.78 21.11 9.81
C GLY A 416 10.24 21.00 9.37
N LEU A 417 10.54 21.42 8.14
CA LEU A 417 11.90 21.38 7.58
C LEU A 417 12.77 22.55 8.06
N THR A 418 12.19 23.73 8.27
CA THR A 418 12.92 24.95 8.64
C THR A 418 13.05 25.17 10.15
N GLY A 419 12.20 24.55 10.97
CA GLY A 419 12.10 24.79 12.41
C GLY A 419 13.42 24.64 13.18
N ASN A 420 14.21 23.61 12.88
CA ASN A 420 15.50 23.40 13.56
C ASN A 420 16.53 24.49 13.24
N VAL A 421 16.60 24.97 12.00
CA VAL A 421 17.57 26.00 11.60
C VAL A 421 17.16 27.37 12.13
N LEU A 422 15.85 27.66 12.20
CA LEU A 422 15.32 28.88 12.80
C LEU A 422 15.61 28.99 14.31
N CYS A 423 15.75 27.86 15.01
CA CYS A 423 16.16 27.82 16.41
C CYS A 423 17.65 28.18 16.62
N HIS A 424 18.50 27.98 15.60
CA HIS A 424 19.95 28.23 15.67
C HIS A 424 20.32 29.51 14.92
N ARG A 425 20.20 30.64 15.63
CA ARG A 425 20.58 31.96 15.11
C ARG A 425 22.09 32.08 14.91
N CYS A 426 22.48 32.94 13.98
CA CYS A 426 23.86 33.15 13.58
C CYS A 426 24.37 34.52 14.05
N ALA A 427 25.64 34.61 14.40
CA ALA A 427 26.35 35.86 14.65
C ALA A 427 27.48 36.03 13.63
N PRO A 428 27.20 36.61 12.44
CA PRO A 428 28.21 36.76 11.39
C PRO A 428 29.33 37.70 11.82
N ARG A 429 30.58 37.31 11.55
CA ARG A 429 31.79 38.11 11.81
C ARG A 429 32.70 38.13 10.58
N MET A 430 33.23 39.30 10.26
CA MET A 430 34.15 39.43 9.13
C MET A 430 35.47 38.70 9.43
N THR A 431 35.83 37.73 8.59
CA THR A 431 37.09 36.97 8.69
C THR A 431 38.13 37.36 7.65
N THR A 432 37.71 38.11 6.62
CA THR A 432 38.55 38.49 5.49
C THR A 432 39.13 39.89 5.66
N TYR A 433 40.28 40.15 5.04
CA TYR A 433 40.82 41.50 4.88
C TYR A 433 40.17 42.24 3.70
N ALA A 434 40.32 43.56 3.66
CA ALA A 434 39.71 44.42 2.64
C ALA A 434 40.16 44.12 1.20
N ASP A 435 41.32 43.50 1.02
CA ASP A 435 41.93 43.09 -0.25
C ASP A 435 41.73 41.60 -0.58
N GLN A 436 41.02 40.86 0.27
CA GLN A 436 40.74 39.44 0.07
C GLN A 436 39.36 39.19 -0.54
N ILE A 437 39.25 38.06 -1.23
CA ILE A 437 38.03 37.54 -1.81
C ILE A 437 37.89 36.06 -1.46
N VAL A 438 36.70 35.66 -1.01
CA VAL A 438 36.36 34.25 -0.85
C VAL A 438 35.84 33.74 -2.17
N TRP A 439 36.43 32.65 -2.67
CA TRP A 439 36.04 32.01 -3.91
C TRP A 439 35.55 30.58 -3.65
N GLY A 440 34.22 30.41 -3.67
CA GLY A 440 33.56 29.12 -3.60
C GLY A 440 33.40 28.50 -4.98
N ARG A 441 33.62 27.18 -5.07
CA ARG A 441 33.48 26.41 -6.31
C ARG A 441 32.88 25.05 -6.04
N SER A 442 31.95 24.61 -6.88
CA SER A 442 31.35 23.27 -6.77
C SER A 442 31.15 22.60 -8.11
N SER A 443 31.43 21.30 -8.12
CA SER A 443 31.06 20.37 -9.19
C SER A 443 29.55 20.15 -9.18
N VAL A 444 28.95 19.87 -10.34
CA VAL A 444 27.54 19.46 -10.40
C VAL A 444 27.39 17.96 -10.15
N ARG A 445 26.16 17.45 -10.06
CA ARG A 445 25.92 16.02 -9.82
C ARG A 445 25.16 15.35 -10.96
N ILE A 446 25.40 14.06 -11.14
CA ILE A 446 24.53 13.13 -11.86
C ILE A 446 24.08 12.03 -10.91
N ASP A 447 22.80 11.68 -10.97
CA ASP A 447 22.25 10.59 -10.19
C ASP A 447 22.34 9.30 -11.01
N LEU A 448 23.07 8.30 -10.50
CA LEU A 448 23.27 7.02 -11.20
C LEU A 448 22.12 6.05 -10.93
N ALA A 449 21.61 6.05 -9.70
CA ALA A 449 20.49 5.22 -9.28
C ALA A 449 19.77 5.85 -8.07
N GLY A 450 18.48 5.55 -7.93
CA GLY A 450 17.67 5.95 -6.78
C GLY A 450 17.13 7.37 -6.83
N GLY A 451 17.27 8.10 -7.94
CA GLY A 451 16.71 9.44 -8.10
C GLY A 451 15.22 9.49 -7.73
N TRP A 452 14.78 10.61 -7.17
CA TRP A 452 13.46 10.85 -6.56
C TRP A 452 13.22 10.22 -5.18
N THR A 453 14.06 9.27 -4.74
CA THR A 453 13.92 8.75 -3.38
C THR A 453 14.36 9.77 -2.32
N ASP A 454 15.15 10.79 -2.69
CA ASP A 454 15.60 11.89 -1.82
C ASP A 454 14.57 13.02 -1.68
N THR A 455 13.53 13.05 -2.51
CA THR A 455 12.56 14.15 -2.55
C THR A 455 11.42 13.95 -1.52
N PRO A 456 11.13 14.93 -0.65
CA PRO A 456 9.93 14.91 0.17
C PRO A 456 8.64 14.88 -0.67
N PRO A 457 7.56 14.21 -0.23
CA PRO A 457 7.41 13.58 1.09
C PRO A 457 7.97 12.16 1.17
N TYR A 458 8.40 11.56 0.05
CA TYR A 458 8.86 10.16 0.04
C TYR A 458 10.03 9.94 1.01
N SER A 459 11.06 10.79 0.94
CA SER A 459 12.22 10.69 1.82
C SER A 459 11.88 10.85 3.31
N LEU A 460 10.82 11.57 3.64
CA LEU A 460 10.34 11.74 5.02
C LEU A 460 9.54 10.54 5.52
N MET A 461 8.85 9.81 4.63
CA MET A 461 7.98 8.69 4.97
C MET A 461 8.70 7.34 4.93
N ALA A 462 9.52 7.11 3.91
CA ALA A 462 10.15 5.82 3.62
C ALA A 462 11.69 5.86 3.74
N GLY A 463 12.28 7.04 3.97
CA GLY A 463 13.69 7.26 3.73
C GLY A 463 14.01 7.39 2.25
N GLY A 464 15.27 7.67 1.93
CA GLY A 464 15.74 7.87 0.56
C GLY A 464 17.21 7.52 0.41
N ASN A 465 17.56 6.87 -0.70
CA ASN A 465 18.94 6.48 -0.99
C ASN A 465 19.24 6.76 -2.46
N VAL A 466 20.08 7.75 -2.71
CA VAL A 466 20.55 8.11 -4.05
C VAL A 466 22.03 7.83 -4.13
N VAL A 467 22.43 7.06 -5.15
CA VAL A 467 23.84 6.93 -5.52
C VAL A 467 24.11 7.94 -6.62
N ASN A 468 24.86 9.00 -6.29
CA ASN A 468 25.20 10.07 -7.21
C ASN A 468 26.72 10.22 -7.38
N MET A 469 27.12 10.97 -8.39
CA MET A 469 28.50 11.30 -8.70
C MET A 469 28.64 12.80 -8.96
N ALA A 470 29.63 13.42 -8.31
CA ALA A 470 30.03 14.77 -8.62
C ALA A 470 30.86 14.78 -9.93
N ILE A 471 30.50 15.67 -10.86
CA ILE A 471 31.16 15.82 -12.16
C ILE A 471 31.63 17.26 -12.38
N GLU A 472 32.83 17.37 -12.91
CA GLU A 472 33.38 18.62 -13.44
C GLU A 472 33.09 18.70 -14.94
N LEU A 473 32.86 19.91 -15.45
CA LEU A 473 32.69 20.12 -16.89
C LEU A 473 33.99 20.68 -17.44
N ASN A 474 34.58 19.97 -18.41
CA ASN A 474 35.88 20.30 -18.98
C ASN A 474 37.00 20.45 -17.92
N GLY A 475 36.96 19.61 -16.87
CA GLY A 475 37.94 19.62 -15.78
C GLY A 475 37.85 20.85 -14.88
N GLN A 476 36.70 21.53 -14.84
CA GLN A 476 36.44 22.65 -13.95
C GLN A 476 35.09 22.51 -13.24
N PRO A 477 35.01 22.90 -11.95
CA PRO A 477 33.76 23.14 -11.27
C PRO A 477 32.96 24.27 -11.97
N PRO A 478 31.78 23.97 -12.53
CA PRO A 478 31.04 24.91 -13.36
C PRO A 478 30.26 25.96 -12.54
N LEU A 479 30.11 25.75 -11.23
CA LEU A 479 29.42 26.67 -10.31
C LEU A 479 30.45 27.42 -9.48
N GLN A 480 30.41 28.75 -9.54
CA GLN A 480 31.39 29.59 -8.86
C GLN A 480 30.71 30.77 -8.17
N VAL A 481 31.19 31.08 -6.97
CA VAL A 481 30.70 32.19 -6.14
C VAL A 481 31.88 32.97 -5.62
N TYR A 482 31.79 34.28 -5.71
CA TYR A 482 32.79 35.21 -5.20
C TYR A 482 32.13 36.11 -4.15
N VAL A 483 32.71 36.19 -2.95
CA VAL A 483 32.26 37.07 -1.88
C VAL A 483 33.42 37.97 -1.46
N LYS A 484 33.22 39.29 -1.55
CA LYS A 484 34.24 40.28 -1.19
C LYS A 484 33.64 41.42 -0.35
N PRO A 485 34.44 42.12 0.47
CA PRO A 485 33.96 43.27 1.22
C PRO A 485 33.64 44.45 0.29
N CYS A 486 32.56 45.17 0.60
CA CYS A 486 32.17 46.41 -0.03
C CYS A 486 32.42 47.59 0.92
N LYS A 487 32.98 48.69 0.42
CA LYS A 487 33.23 49.89 1.23
C LYS A 487 31.95 50.55 1.72
N GLU A 488 30.91 50.53 0.90
CA GLU A 488 29.60 51.04 1.28
C GLU A 488 28.85 49.98 2.09
N PRO A 489 28.15 50.34 3.18
CA PRO A 489 27.41 49.39 4.01
C PRO A 489 26.09 48.97 3.36
N VAL A 490 26.19 48.28 2.22
CA VAL A 490 25.10 47.69 1.44
C VAL A 490 25.46 46.28 0.99
N VAL A 491 24.47 45.53 0.52
CA VAL A 491 24.70 44.26 -0.17
C VAL A 491 24.54 44.47 -1.68
N ILE A 492 25.48 43.95 -2.46
CA ILE A 492 25.43 43.95 -3.93
C ILE A 492 25.47 42.51 -4.42
N CYS A 493 24.41 42.07 -5.10
CA CYS A 493 24.36 40.78 -5.77
C CYS A 493 24.58 40.96 -7.27
N ARG A 494 25.43 40.13 -7.88
CA ARG A 494 25.71 40.10 -9.32
C ARG A 494 25.61 38.69 -9.85
N SER A 495 25.07 38.51 -11.05
CA SER A 495 25.12 37.26 -11.80
C SER A 495 25.80 37.54 -13.13
N ILE A 496 26.90 36.84 -13.40
CA ILE A 496 27.67 37.00 -14.62
C ILE A 496 26.92 36.37 -15.80
N ASP A 497 26.35 35.19 -15.58
CA ASP A 497 25.62 34.40 -16.57
C ASP A 497 24.32 35.06 -17.03
N LEU A 498 23.58 35.71 -16.12
CA LEU A 498 22.34 36.43 -16.45
C LEU A 498 22.58 37.92 -16.77
N GLY A 499 23.80 38.42 -16.60
CA GLY A 499 24.12 39.85 -16.78
C GLY A 499 23.37 40.78 -15.83
N ALA A 500 22.95 40.29 -14.66
CA ALA A 500 22.10 41.00 -13.72
C ALA A 500 22.90 41.58 -12.54
N MET A 501 22.39 42.66 -11.95
CA MET A 501 22.87 43.25 -10.69
C MET A 501 21.67 43.72 -9.86
N GLU A 502 21.71 43.48 -8.56
CA GLU A 502 20.80 44.07 -7.60
C GLU A 502 21.57 44.66 -6.41
N ARG A 503 21.15 45.84 -5.96
CA ARG A 503 21.66 46.50 -4.76
C ARG A 503 20.57 46.46 -3.69
N ILE A 504 20.93 46.00 -2.49
CA ILE A 504 20.03 45.74 -1.38
C ILE A 504 20.49 46.62 -0.20
N GLU A 505 19.62 47.50 0.27
CA GLU A 505 19.89 48.46 1.35
C GLU A 505 19.02 48.23 2.59
N THR A 506 17.88 47.53 2.42
CA THR A 506 16.86 47.33 3.47
C THR A 506 16.59 45.86 3.76
N TYR A 507 15.99 45.58 4.91
CA TYR A 507 15.57 44.21 5.24
C TYR A 507 14.40 43.77 4.36
N GLU A 508 13.54 44.69 3.95
CA GLU A 508 12.41 44.46 3.06
C GLU A 508 12.88 43.95 1.69
N GLU A 509 13.90 44.60 1.11
CA GLU A 509 14.51 44.16 -0.16
C GLU A 509 15.21 42.79 -0.04
N LEU A 510 15.86 42.53 1.10
CA LEU A 510 16.51 41.25 1.38
C LEU A 510 15.49 40.12 1.55
N ARG A 511 14.32 40.40 2.15
CA ARG A 511 13.25 39.42 2.39
C ARG A 511 12.57 38.91 1.12
N LEU A 512 12.73 39.60 -0.01
CA LEU A 512 12.18 39.22 -1.31
C LEU A 512 12.97 38.08 -1.98
N PHE A 513 13.35 37.05 -1.21
CA PHE A 513 13.96 35.82 -1.74
C PHE A 513 12.92 34.88 -2.36
N ASN A 514 11.65 34.96 -1.96
CA ASN A 514 10.55 34.15 -2.49
C ASN A 514 9.87 34.75 -3.75
N LYS A 515 10.46 35.80 -4.35
CA LYS A 515 9.91 36.43 -5.56
C LYS A 515 10.21 35.56 -6.79
N VAL A 516 9.16 35.00 -7.39
CA VAL A 516 9.24 34.20 -8.63
C VAL A 516 9.98 34.97 -9.73
N GLY A 517 10.95 34.31 -10.36
CA GLY A 517 11.74 34.86 -11.45
C GLY A 517 12.86 35.84 -11.03
N SER A 518 13.12 36.02 -9.74
CA SER A 518 14.25 36.83 -9.29
C SER A 518 15.59 36.09 -9.54
N PRO A 519 16.58 36.73 -10.19
CA PRO A 519 17.92 36.13 -10.37
C PRO A 519 18.69 36.00 -9.05
N PHE A 520 18.22 36.63 -7.97
CA PHE A 520 18.93 36.73 -6.70
C PHE A 520 18.18 36.12 -5.50
N SER A 521 17.20 35.25 -5.73
CA SER A 521 16.53 34.49 -4.66
C SER A 521 17.51 33.72 -3.79
N ILE A 522 18.42 32.96 -4.41
CA ILE A 522 19.43 32.14 -3.71
C ILE A 522 20.34 32.98 -2.80
N PRO A 523 21.07 34.01 -3.28
CA PRO A 523 21.97 34.77 -2.41
C PRO A 523 21.23 35.56 -1.33
N LYS A 524 19.99 36.02 -1.58
CA LYS A 524 19.17 36.68 -0.55
C LYS A 524 18.78 35.73 0.57
N ALA A 525 18.30 34.53 0.24
CA ALA A 525 17.97 33.51 1.23
C ALA A 525 19.23 33.04 1.99
N ALA A 526 20.36 32.88 1.31
CA ALA A 526 21.62 32.51 1.94
C ALA A 526 22.12 33.58 2.92
N LEU A 527 22.00 34.87 2.60
CA LEU A 527 22.31 35.98 3.50
C LEU A 527 21.37 36.02 4.71
N ALA A 528 20.08 35.77 4.52
CA ALA A 528 19.13 35.61 5.62
C ALA A 528 19.60 34.50 6.58
N LEU A 529 19.91 33.30 6.05
CA LEU A 529 20.41 32.16 6.82
C LEU A 529 21.77 32.41 7.48
N ALA A 530 22.63 33.26 6.89
CA ALA A 530 23.90 33.69 7.46
C ALA A 530 23.74 34.71 8.61
N GLY A 531 22.50 35.12 8.93
CA GLY A 531 22.20 36.01 10.06
C GLY A 531 22.07 37.48 9.69
N PHE A 532 21.95 37.84 8.40
CA PHE A 532 21.71 39.23 7.96
C PHE A 532 20.23 39.63 7.96
N MET A 533 19.38 38.88 8.66
CA MET A 533 17.95 39.19 8.83
C MET A 533 17.54 38.99 10.30
N PRO A 534 16.66 39.85 10.89
CA PRO A 534 16.39 39.84 12.33
C PRO A 534 15.90 38.53 12.94
N GLY A 535 15.24 37.66 12.16
CA GLY A 535 14.79 36.34 12.64
C GLY A 535 15.92 35.30 12.77
N PHE A 536 17.02 35.52 12.04
CA PHE A 536 18.14 34.58 11.91
C PHE A 536 19.41 35.07 12.60
N SER A 537 19.41 36.30 13.10
CA SER A 537 20.57 36.92 13.77
C SER A 537 20.45 36.82 15.29
N GLU A 538 21.54 36.49 15.98
CA GLU A 538 21.59 36.55 17.44
C GLU A 538 21.41 38.00 17.94
N GLU A 539 22.04 38.95 17.25
CA GLU A 539 21.97 40.38 17.54
C GLU A 539 20.86 41.06 16.73
N LYS A 540 20.16 42.01 17.37
CA LYS A 540 19.09 42.74 16.70
C LYS A 540 19.56 44.13 16.29
N PHE A 541 19.48 44.39 14.99
CA PHE A 541 19.74 45.72 14.43
C PHE A 541 18.44 46.31 13.87
N PRO A 542 18.25 47.64 13.94
CA PRO A 542 17.03 48.26 13.45
C PRO A 542 17.02 48.46 11.92
N SER A 543 18.15 48.25 11.24
CA SER A 543 18.21 48.24 9.77
C SER A 543 19.43 47.45 9.27
N LEU A 544 19.31 46.90 8.05
CA LEU A 544 20.40 46.18 7.38
C LEU A 544 21.67 47.03 7.30
N ARG A 545 21.55 48.31 6.94
CA ARG A 545 22.68 49.24 6.88
C ARG A 545 23.41 49.41 8.22
N ARG A 546 22.70 49.40 9.35
CA ARG A 546 23.34 49.45 10.68
C ARG A 546 24.02 48.13 11.02
N GLN A 547 23.41 47.00 10.66
CA GLN A 547 24.03 45.68 10.81
C GLN A 547 25.34 45.57 10.02
N LEU A 548 25.36 45.99 8.75
CA LEU A 548 26.57 45.98 7.91
C LEU A 548 27.66 46.90 8.45
N LYS A 549 27.30 48.06 9.01
CA LYS A 549 28.26 48.92 9.71
C LYS A 549 28.85 48.25 10.95
N ALA A 550 28.05 47.53 11.72
CA ALA A 550 28.52 46.78 12.88
C ALA A 550 29.38 45.57 12.49
N PHE A 551 29.02 44.90 11.38
CA PHE A 551 29.79 43.83 10.77
C PHE A 551 31.17 44.30 10.26
N GLY A 552 31.26 45.57 9.85
CA GLY A 552 32.51 46.25 9.49
C GLY A 552 32.63 46.62 8.00
N CYS A 553 31.77 46.06 7.14
CA CYS A 553 31.72 46.37 5.72
C CYS A 553 30.35 46.04 5.10
N GLY A 554 30.11 46.49 3.87
CA GLY A 554 29.10 45.88 3.01
C GLY A 554 29.60 44.57 2.39
N ILE A 555 28.75 43.92 1.61
CA ILE A 555 29.04 42.60 1.02
C ILE A 555 28.73 42.64 -0.47
N GLU A 556 29.66 42.19 -1.30
CA GLU A 556 29.40 41.97 -2.73
C GLU A 556 29.50 40.48 -3.03
N ILE A 557 28.40 39.89 -3.52
CA ILE A 557 28.28 38.50 -3.92
C ILE A 557 28.15 38.43 -5.44
N THR A 558 29.06 37.74 -6.10
CA THR A 558 29.01 37.50 -7.55
C THR A 558 28.86 36.01 -7.83
N LEU A 559 27.85 35.66 -8.63
CA LEU A 559 27.52 34.29 -9.03
C LEU A 559 27.91 34.05 -10.49
N LEU A 560 28.36 32.84 -10.77
CA LEU A 560 28.56 32.32 -12.12
C LEU A 560 28.08 30.87 -12.18
N SER A 561 27.07 30.61 -13.01
CA SER A 561 26.72 29.25 -13.43
C SER A 561 27.11 29.06 -14.90
N ALA A 562 28.05 28.16 -15.16
CA ALA A 562 28.41 27.77 -16.54
C ALA A 562 27.41 26.79 -17.18
N ILE A 563 26.28 26.52 -16.51
CA ILE A 563 25.24 25.58 -16.93
C ILE A 563 23.89 26.27 -16.83
N PRO A 564 23.00 26.14 -17.85
CA PRO A 564 21.66 26.70 -17.78
C PRO A 564 20.82 26.06 -16.66
N ALA A 565 19.88 26.83 -16.12
CA ALA A 565 18.83 26.31 -15.25
C ALA A 565 18.02 25.22 -15.97
N GLY A 566 17.57 24.20 -15.23
CA GLY A 566 16.80 23.08 -15.80
C GLY A 566 17.64 21.98 -16.46
N SER A 567 18.97 22.00 -16.29
CA SER A 567 19.88 20.96 -16.81
C SER A 567 19.66 19.56 -16.20
N GLY A 568 18.94 19.46 -15.08
CA GLY A 568 18.79 18.23 -14.30
C GLY A 568 20.02 17.85 -13.46
N LEU A 569 21.07 18.68 -13.44
CA LEU A 569 22.35 18.38 -12.75
C LEU A 569 22.41 18.89 -11.29
N GLY A 570 21.26 19.24 -10.70
CA GLY A 570 21.19 19.84 -9.37
C GLY A 570 21.80 21.25 -9.29
N THR A 571 21.89 21.97 -10.41
CA THR A 571 22.58 23.27 -10.55
C THR A 571 22.17 24.28 -9.46
N SER A 572 20.87 24.51 -9.26
CA SER A 572 20.37 25.51 -8.31
C SER A 572 20.75 25.19 -6.86
N SER A 573 20.50 23.95 -6.43
CA SER A 573 20.76 23.53 -5.04
C SER A 573 22.25 23.49 -4.72
N ILE A 574 23.08 23.05 -5.67
CA ILE A 574 24.53 23.06 -5.49
C ILE A 574 25.05 24.50 -5.51
N LEU A 575 24.49 25.39 -6.33
CA LEU A 575 24.84 26.81 -6.30
C LEU A 575 24.48 27.43 -4.94
N ALA A 576 23.31 27.11 -4.39
CA ALA A 576 22.91 27.53 -3.04
C ALA A 576 23.90 27.04 -1.97
N ALA A 577 24.29 25.76 -2.01
CA ALA A 577 25.33 25.21 -1.13
C ALA A 577 26.68 25.93 -1.29
N THR A 578 27.04 26.29 -2.53
CA THR A 578 28.29 27.02 -2.82
C THR A 578 28.25 28.44 -2.24
N VAL A 579 27.11 29.13 -2.33
CA VAL A 579 26.91 30.45 -1.72
C VAL A 579 26.97 30.36 -0.21
N LEU A 580 26.28 29.40 0.40
CA LEU A 580 26.29 29.18 1.85
C LEU A 580 27.69 28.83 2.37
N GLY A 581 28.44 27.99 1.64
CA GLY A 581 29.83 27.67 1.97
C GLY A 581 30.74 28.90 1.91
N ALA A 582 30.64 29.70 0.85
CA ALA A 582 31.43 30.93 0.72
C ALA A 582 31.05 31.98 1.78
N LEU A 583 29.77 32.11 2.12
CA LEU A 583 29.31 32.97 3.20
C LEU A 583 29.75 32.47 4.58
N SER A 584 29.79 31.15 4.79
CA SER A 584 30.27 30.57 6.05
C SER A 584 31.71 30.95 6.33
N ASP A 585 32.57 30.87 5.32
CA ASP A 585 33.97 31.27 5.42
C ASP A 585 34.10 32.80 5.60
N PHE A 586 33.43 33.59 4.74
CA PHE A 586 33.46 35.06 4.80
C PHE A 586 32.91 35.65 6.11
N CYS A 587 31.91 35.00 6.71
CA CYS A 587 31.23 35.44 7.93
C CYS A 587 31.68 34.68 9.19
N GLY A 588 32.69 33.81 9.10
CA GLY A 588 33.24 33.08 10.25
C GLY A 588 32.22 32.21 10.98
N LEU A 589 31.26 31.62 10.24
CA LEU A 589 30.15 30.85 10.83
C LEU A 589 30.53 29.41 11.19
N GLY A 590 31.66 28.91 10.66
CA GLY A 590 32.20 27.60 11.03
C GLY A 590 31.32 26.41 10.66
N TRP A 591 30.49 26.54 9.61
CA TRP A 591 29.64 25.45 9.17
C TRP A 591 30.46 24.36 8.50
N ASP A 592 30.24 23.12 8.93
CA ASP A 592 30.77 21.96 8.23
C ASP A 592 29.93 21.63 6.98
N LYS A 593 30.33 20.60 6.25
CA LYS A 593 29.63 20.19 5.02
C LYS A 593 28.18 19.75 5.29
N ASN A 594 27.91 19.11 6.42
CA ASN A 594 26.58 18.63 6.76
C ASN A 594 25.65 19.80 7.08
N GLU A 595 26.13 20.79 7.83
CA GLU A 595 25.36 22.00 8.15
C GLU A 595 25.12 22.85 6.90
N VAL A 596 26.10 22.97 5.99
CA VAL A 596 25.88 23.62 4.68
C VAL A 596 24.80 22.88 3.89
N SER A 597 24.82 21.55 3.84
CA SER A 597 23.78 20.77 3.16
C SER A 597 22.41 20.91 3.82
N ASN A 598 22.34 20.90 5.15
CA ASN A 598 21.11 21.10 5.91
C ASN A 598 20.52 22.51 5.68
N ARG A 599 21.35 23.56 5.72
CA ARG A 599 20.94 24.93 5.41
C ARG A 599 20.55 25.11 3.95
N THR A 600 21.15 24.34 3.04
CA THR A 600 20.74 24.30 1.63
C THR A 600 19.33 23.74 1.51
N LEU A 601 19.01 22.65 2.20
CA LEU A 601 17.64 22.11 2.25
C LEU A 601 16.64 23.15 2.77
N VAL A 602 16.99 23.87 3.84
CA VAL A 602 16.15 24.94 4.39
C VAL A 602 15.98 26.09 3.41
N LEU A 603 17.06 26.50 2.72
CA LEU A 603 17.02 27.54 1.69
C LEU A 603 16.02 27.20 0.58
N GLU A 604 15.98 25.95 0.14
CA GLU A 604 15.05 25.48 -0.90
C GLU A 604 13.57 25.50 -0.44
N GLN A 605 13.31 25.54 0.88
CA GLN A 605 11.96 25.64 1.45
C GLN A 605 11.50 27.09 1.72
N MET A 606 12.43 28.05 1.73
CA MET A 606 12.18 29.47 1.99
C MET A 606 11.72 30.22 0.74
#